data_AF-F3G662-F1
#
_entry.id   AF-F3G662-F1
#
_cell.length_a   1.000
_cell.length_b   1.000
_cell.length_c   1.000
_cell.angle_alpha   90.00
_cell.angle_beta   90.00
_cell.angle_gamma   90.00
#
_symmetry.space_group_name_H-M   'P 1'
#
loop_
_entity.id
_entity.type
_entity.pdbx_description
1 polymer ?
#
loop_
_entity_poly.entity_id
_entity_poly.type
_entity_poly.pdbx_seq_one_letter_code
_entity_poly.pdbx_strand_id
1 'polypeptide(L)'
;MAEILYGKVNPSGKLPVTIDKNIEDNPSYASYPDPAAYRGSNPLTEMTYSEGLYMGYRGYDKKHAKPLYPFGYGLSYTTFSYSDLKLSTNVLTPGSTVDVKFTVTNTGDKAGFEVAQLYVQPVKPAVDRPEKELKGFTKVYLQPGESKTVSVPIDSRSLAYYVDKTASWDVDAGKFKILVGADSENLTLNRTLITLYPEKLTTRDSNPLPLPLRKAVQVSAAQTY
;
A
#
# COMPACT_ATOMS: atom_id res chain seq x y z
N MET A 1 11.03 15.88 -18.00
CA MET A 1 10.03 16.91 -17.63
C MET A 1 9.31 17.47 -18.86
N ALA A 2 10.02 18.08 -19.83
CA ALA A 2 9.38 18.64 -21.03
C ALA A 2 8.51 17.60 -21.79
N GLU A 3 8.95 16.35 -21.89
CA GLU A 3 8.18 15.28 -22.54
C GLU A 3 6.81 15.02 -21.89
N ILE A 4 6.71 15.18 -20.57
CA ILE A 4 5.45 15.07 -19.85
C ILE A 4 4.59 16.29 -20.16
N LEU A 5 5.13 17.50 -20.02
CA LEU A 5 4.40 18.75 -20.27
C LEU A 5 3.83 18.84 -21.70
N TYR A 6 4.55 18.32 -22.69
CA TYR A 6 4.10 18.28 -24.08
C TYR A 6 3.30 17.02 -24.45
N GLY A 7 2.98 16.16 -23.48
CA GLY A 7 2.17 14.96 -23.70
C GLY A 7 2.85 13.86 -24.53
N LYS A 8 4.17 13.95 -24.76
CA LYS A 8 4.95 12.86 -25.37
C LYS A 8 4.99 11.63 -24.47
N VAL A 9 5.02 11.86 -23.15
CA VAL A 9 4.99 10.80 -22.13
C VAL A 9 3.81 11.06 -21.19
N ASN A 10 2.98 10.04 -20.98
CA ASN A 10 1.88 10.09 -20.02
C ASN A 10 2.43 9.90 -18.59
N PRO A 11 2.21 10.84 -17.64
CA PRO A 11 2.69 10.70 -16.27
C PRO A 11 2.03 9.48 -15.58
N SER A 12 2.83 8.78 -14.78
CA SER A 12 2.41 7.54 -14.11
C SER A 12 3.05 7.35 -12.73
N GLY A 13 3.59 8.43 -12.16
CA GLY A 13 4.12 8.42 -10.81
C GLY A 13 2.99 8.36 -9.79
N LYS A 14 3.19 7.62 -8.70
CA LYS A 14 2.32 7.62 -7.52
C LYS A 14 3.13 8.10 -6.32
N LEU A 15 2.50 8.86 -5.42
CA LEU A 15 3.16 9.42 -4.25
C LEU A 15 3.62 8.31 -3.28
N PRO A 16 4.91 8.24 -2.91
CA PRO A 16 5.40 7.30 -1.91
C PRO A 16 5.18 7.79 -0.47
N VAL A 17 4.65 9.01 -0.31
CA VAL A 17 4.34 9.66 0.97
C VAL A 17 2.97 10.34 0.87
N THR A 18 2.37 10.62 2.02
CA THR A 18 1.18 11.47 2.08
C THR A 18 1.60 12.94 2.04
N ILE A 19 0.82 13.79 1.37
CA ILE A 19 1.00 15.24 1.41
C ILE A 19 -0.11 15.83 2.25
N ASP A 20 0.30 16.52 3.29
CA ASP A 20 -0.56 16.97 4.38
C ASP A 20 -1.34 18.21 3.92
N LYS A 21 -2.60 18.33 4.37
CA LYS A 21 -3.36 19.57 4.18
C LYS A 21 -2.95 20.63 5.19
N ASN A 22 -2.86 20.23 6.45
CA ASN A 22 -2.23 20.99 7.53
C ASN A 22 -1.13 20.13 8.15
N ILE A 23 -0.06 20.76 8.61
CA ILE A 23 1.10 20.02 9.15
C ILE A 23 0.75 19.31 10.46
N GLU A 24 -0.21 19.83 11.22
CA GLU A 24 -0.73 19.30 12.49
C GLU A 24 -1.46 17.97 12.32
N ASP A 25 -1.98 17.70 11.12
CA ASP A 25 -2.62 16.43 10.79
C ASP A 25 -1.58 15.31 10.74
N ASN A 26 -0.31 15.66 10.46
CA ASN A 26 0.79 14.70 10.38
C ASN A 26 0.93 13.90 11.67
N PRO A 27 0.89 12.55 11.60
CA PRO A 27 0.99 11.72 12.78
C PRO A 27 2.25 11.98 13.61
N SER A 28 3.36 12.36 12.97
CA SER A 28 4.61 12.66 13.67
C SER A 28 4.68 14.10 14.19
N TYR A 29 3.72 14.99 13.88
CA TYR A 29 3.80 16.41 14.24
C TYR A 29 4.04 16.63 15.73
N ALA A 30 3.30 15.92 16.58
CA ALA A 30 3.44 16.05 18.04
C ALA A 30 4.76 15.49 18.58
N SER A 31 5.42 14.59 17.85
CA SER A 31 6.70 13.96 18.23
C SER A 31 7.91 14.59 17.56
N TYR A 32 7.68 15.52 16.63
CA TYR A 32 8.74 16.19 15.88
C TYR A 32 8.84 17.65 16.32
N PRO A 33 9.70 17.95 17.31
CA PRO A 33 9.78 19.29 17.87
C PRO A 33 10.46 20.24 16.87
N ASP A 34 10.26 21.55 17.05
CA ASP A 34 10.83 22.58 16.18
C ASP A 34 12.38 22.46 16.15
N PRO A 35 12.99 22.20 14.97
CA PRO A 35 14.44 22.07 14.84
C PRO A 35 15.21 23.33 15.27
N ALA A 36 14.57 24.51 15.28
CA ALA A 36 15.19 25.74 15.71
C ALA A 36 15.64 25.69 17.19
N ALA A 37 14.91 24.98 18.05
CA ALA A 37 15.22 24.84 19.47
C ALA A 37 16.48 24.00 19.75
N TYR A 38 16.99 23.27 18.74
CA TYR A 38 18.07 22.30 18.88
C TYR A 38 19.34 22.66 18.09
N ARG A 39 19.51 23.94 17.75
CA ARG A 39 20.71 24.44 17.06
C ARG A 39 21.83 24.77 18.06
N GLY A 40 23.08 24.71 17.61
CA GLY A 40 24.24 25.10 18.42
C GLY A 40 24.60 24.05 19.48
N SER A 41 24.79 24.49 20.72
CA SER A 41 25.24 23.64 21.83
C SER A 41 24.12 22.83 22.51
N ASN A 42 22.90 22.85 21.98
CA ASN A 42 21.75 22.09 22.49
C ASN A 42 21.22 21.08 21.46
N PRO A 43 22.04 20.10 21.01
CA PRO A 43 21.58 19.15 20.00
C PRO A 43 20.47 18.26 20.57
N LEU A 44 19.46 17.96 19.74
CA LEU A 44 18.49 16.92 20.05
C LEU A 44 19.21 15.56 20.02
N THR A 45 19.39 14.92 21.18
CA THR A 45 20.08 13.63 21.30
C THR A 45 19.13 12.45 21.36
N GLU A 46 17.85 12.68 21.62
CA GLU A 46 16.83 11.65 21.79
C GLU A 46 15.54 12.05 21.08
N MET A 47 14.84 11.08 20.49
CA MET A 47 13.56 11.29 19.82
C MET A 47 12.63 10.12 20.13
N THR A 48 11.42 10.41 20.62
CA THR A 48 10.40 9.40 20.91
C THR A 48 9.36 9.40 19.80
N TYR A 49 9.16 8.24 19.17
CA TYR A 49 8.19 8.04 18.09
C TYR A 49 6.83 7.67 18.71
N SER A 50 6.11 8.67 19.21
CA SER A 50 4.85 8.42 19.94
C SER A 50 3.72 7.92 19.02
N GLU A 51 3.83 8.16 17.71
CA GLU A 51 2.90 7.69 16.69
C GLU A 51 2.99 6.18 16.44
N GLY A 52 4.09 5.52 16.84
CA GLY A 52 4.29 4.08 16.68
C GLY A 52 4.03 3.60 15.26
N LEU A 53 3.09 2.66 15.09
CA LEU A 53 2.72 2.08 13.79
C LEU A 53 1.94 3.03 12.88
N TYR A 54 1.48 4.17 13.40
CA TYR A 54 0.58 5.09 12.71
C TYR A 54 1.33 6.19 11.97
N MET A 55 2.45 5.87 11.33
CA MET A 55 3.20 6.83 10.51
C MET A 55 2.66 6.90 9.08
N GLY A 56 2.66 8.11 8.50
CA GLY A 56 2.14 8.37 7.15
C GLY A 56 0.65 8.04 7.05
N TYR A 57 0.19 7.54 5.88
CA TYR A 57 -1.23 7.27 5.62
C TYR A 57 -1.94 6.45 6.70
N ARG A 58 -1.21 5.56 7.40
CA ARG A 58 -1.75 4.76 8.50
C ARG A 58 -2.30 5.61 9.64
N GLY A 59 -1.62 6.71 9.96
CA GLY A 59 -2.07 7.65 10.99
C GLY A 59 -3.13 8.63 10.51
N TYR A 60 -3.10 9.03 9.24
CA TYR A 60 -4.21 9.78 8.64
C TYR A 60 -5.51 8.99 8.69
N ASP A 61 -5.45 7.70 8.32
CA ASP A 61 -6.57 6.77 8.42
C ASP A 61 -7.10 6.72 9.86
N LYS A 62 -6.21 6.47 10.84
CA LYS A 62 -6.55 6.35 12.26
C LYS A 62 -7.17 7.63 12.85
N LYS A 63 -6.69 8.80 12.43
CA LYS A 63 -7.22 10.10 12.84
C LYS A 63 -8.47 10.52 12.04
N HIS A 64 -8.81 9.77 10.97
CA HIS A 64 -9.78 10.17 9.96
C HIS A 64 -9.50 11.57 9.38
N ALA A 65 -8.22 11.94 9.30
CA ALA A 65 -7.78 13.23 8.77
C ALA A 65 -7.59 13.14 7.26
N LYS A 66 -8.25 14.04 6.51
CA LYS A 66 -8.16 14.04 5.04
C LYS A 66 -6.88 14.75 4.57
N PRO A 67 -5.92 14.05 3.95
CA PRO A 67 -4.72 14.67 3.40
C PRO A 67 -5.03 15.54 2.18
N LEU A 68 -4.08 16.39 1.79
CA LEU A 68 -4.16 17.13 0.53
C LEU A 68 -4.00 16.19 -0.65
N TYR A 69 -3.02 15.29 -0.58
CA TYR A 69 -2.86 14.17 -1.51
C TYR A 69 -2.55 12.88 -0.73
N PRO A 70 -3.36 11.82 -0.90
CA PRO A 70 -3.16 10.59 -0.15
C PRO A 70 -1.93 9.81 -0.65
N PHE A 71 -1.48 8.86 0.18
CA PHE A 71 -0.42 7.93 -0.23
C PHE A 71 -0.88 7.14 -1.47
N GLY A 72 0.04 6.93 -2.41
CA GLY A 72 -0.25 6.25 -3.66
C GLY A 72 -1.03 7.09 -4.67
N TYR A 73 -1.31 8.37 -4.40
CA TYR A 73 -2.01 9.25 -5.34
C TYR A 73 -1.13 9.61 -6.54
N GLY A 74 -1.73 9.72 -7.72
CA GLY A 74 -1.04 10.17 -8.92
C GLY A 74 -1.96 10.21 -10.13
N LEU A 75 -1.91 11.32 -10.86
CA LEU A 75 -2.72 11.58 -12.04
C LEU A 75 -2.06 11.01 -13.31
N SER A 76 -2.89 10.84 -14.34
CA SER A 76 -2.52 10.43 -15.68
C SER A 76 -3.27 11.30 -16.70
N TYR A 77 -2.77 11.39 -17.93
CA TYR A 77 -3.52 11.96 -19.06
C TYR A 77 -4.60 11.02 -19.60
N THR A 78 -4.76 9.84 -19.01
CA THR A 78 -5.87 8.93 -19.28
C THR A 78 -6.55 8.53 -17.98
N THR A 79 -7.68 7.83 -18.08
CA THR A 79 -8.44 7.32 -16.93
C THR A 79 -8.43 5.80 -16.91
N PHE A 80 -8.54 5.22 -15.72
CA PHE A 80 -8.57 3.77 -15.53
C PHE A 80 -9.75 3.35 -14.66
N SER A 81 -10.33 2.19 -14.96
CA SER A 81 -11.36 1.54 -14.14
C SER A 81 -10.88 0.17 -13.67
N TYR A 82 -11.39 -0.25 -12.51
CA TYR A 82 -11.06 -1.54 -11.89
C TYR A 82 -12.33 -2.39 -11.83
N SER A 83 -12.24 -3.66 -12.20
CA SER A 83 -13.36 -4.60 -12.13
C SER A 83 -12.93 -6.02 -11.79
N ASP A 84 -13.91 -6.92 -11.62
CA ASP A 84 -13.72 -8.37 -11.60
C ASP A 84 -12.76 -8.91 -10.53
N LEU A 85 -12.74 -8.28 -9.34
CA LEU A 85 -11.93 -8.75 -8.22
C LEU A 85 -12.34 -10.16 -7.78
N LYS A 86 -11.38 -11.09 -7.87
CA LYS A 86 -11.49 -12.50 -7.54
C LYS A 86 -10.28 -12.94 -6.73
N LEU A 87 -10.52 -13.86 -5.79
CA LEU A 87 -9.48 -14.56 -5.05
C LEU A 87 -9.39 -15.98 -5.61
N SER A 88 -8.19 -16.55 -5.74
CA SER A 88 -8.04 -17.97 -6.11
C SER A 88 -8.72 -18.91 -5.13
N THR A 89 -8.77 -18.50 -3.86
CA THR A 89 -9.53 -19.12 -2.77
C THR A 89 -9.92 -18.03 -1.77
N ASN A 90 -11.07 -18.19 -1.10
CA ASN A 90 -11.50 -17.28 -0.04
C ASN A 90 -10.89 -17.63 1.32
N VAL A 91 -10.13 -18.72 1.41
CA VAL A 91 -9.47 -19.18 2.63
C VAL A 91 -7.96 -19.26 2.38
N LEU A 92 -7.18 -18.52 3.18
CA LEU A 92 -5.74 -18.67 3.23
C LEU A 92 -5.39 -19.75 4.26
N THR A 93 -4.64 -20.76 3.83
CA THR A 93 -4.09 -21.79 4.70
C THR A 93 -2.58 -21.58 4.91
N PRO A 94 -2.01 -22.04 6.03
CA PRO A 94 -0.58 -21.90 6.30
C PRO A 94 0.29 -22.41 5.15
N GLY A 95 1.32 -21.65 4.78
CA GLY A 95 2.25 -22.00 3.70
C GLY A 95 1.68 -21.90 2.28
N SER A 96 0.43 -21.48 2.12
CA SER A 96 -0.19 -21.24 0.81
C SER A 96 -0.10 -19.78 0.38
N THR A 97 -0.51 -19.51 -0.85
CA THR A 97 -0.64 -18.16 -1.39
C THR A 97 -2.01 -18.04 -2.04
N VAL A 98 -2.68 -16.91 -1.84
CA VAL A 98 -3.90 -16.54 -2.55
C VAL A 98 -3.56 -15.54 -3.64
N ASP A 99 -3.93 -15.84 -4.88
CA ASP A 99 -3.82 -14.90 -5.98
C ASP A 99 -5.03 -13.97 -5.96
N VAL A 100 -4.77 -12.67 -5.82
CA VAL A 100 -5.78 -11.63 -5.97
C VAL A 100 -5.76 -11.12 -7.39
N LYS A 101 -6.78 -11.50 -8.17
CA LYS A 101 -6.91 -11.15 -9.59
C LYS A 101 -8.00 -10.13 -9.80
N PHE A 102 -7.73 -9.13 -10.61
CA PHE A 102 -8.70 -8.10 -11.01
C PHE A 102 -8.32 -7.52 -12.36
N THR A 103 -9.28 -6.90 -13.03
CA THR A 103 -9.10 -6.30 -14.34
C THR A 103 -8.91 -4.80 -14.21
N VAL A 104 -7.90 -4.28 -14.91
CA VAL A 104 -7.68 -2.84 -15.09
C VAL A 104 -7.93 -2.52 -16.55
N THR A 105 -8.77 -1.52 -16.80
CA THR A 105 -9.12 -1.06 -18.15
C THR A 105 -8.74 0.40 -18.29
N ASN A 106 -8.09 0.76 -19.40
CA ASN A 106 -7.87 2.15 -19.77
C ASN A 106 -9.14 2.67 -20.45
N THR A 107 -9.83 3.59 -19.79
CA THR A 107 -11.11 4.15 -20.23
C THR A 107 -10.98 5.50 -20.92
N GLY A 108 -9.78 6.07 -21.01
CA GLY A 108 -9.53 7.31 -21.73
C GLY A 108 -9.03 7.11 -23.15
N ASP A 109 -8.61 8.20 -23.78
CA ASP A 109 -8.21 8.28 -25.19
C ASP A 109 -6.68 8.24 -25.40
N LYS A 110 -5.89 8.17 -24.33
CA LYS A 110 -4.43 8.09 -24.37
C LYS A 110 -3.93 6.78 -23.78
N ALA A 111 -2.87 6.22 -24.37
CA ALA A 111 -2.15 5.13 -23.74
C ALA A 111 -1.49 5.60 -22.44
N GLY A 112 -1.35 4.71 -21.46
CA GLY A 112 -0.80 5.09 -20.16
C GLY A 112 -0.43 3.90 -19.29
N PHE A 113 0.35 4.19 -18.26
CA PHE A 113 0.63 3.24 -17.19
C PHE A 113 -0.24 3.53 -15.98
N GLU A 114 -0.85 2.50 -15.41
CA GLU A 114 -1.53 2.53 -14.11
C GLU A 114 -0.73 1.72 -13.09
N VAL A 115 -0.73 2.15 -11.83
CA VAL A 115 -0.18 1.40 -10.70
C VAL A 115 -1.34 0.99 -9.80
N ALA A 116 -1.84 -0.22 -10.03
CA ALA A 116 -2.90 -0.79 -9.23
C ALA A 116 -2.38 -1.24 -7.86
N GLN A 117 -3.03 -0.81 -6.79
CA GLN A 117 -2.58 -1.01 -5.42
C GLN A 117 -3.51 -1.96 -4.66
N LEU A 118 -2.94 -2.85 -3.86
CA LEU A 118 -3.64 -3.80 -3.00
C LEU A 118 -3.32 -3.53 -1.53
N TYR A 119 -4.38 -3.30 -0.76
CA TYR A 119 -4.34 -3.11 0.68
C TYR A 119 -5.06 -4.25 1.41
N VAL A 120 -4.60 -4.56 2.61
CA VAL A 120 -5.24 -5.52 3.52
C VAL A 120 -5.73 -4.78 4.75
N GLN A 121 -7.00 -5.01 5.12
CA GLN A 121 -7.63 -4.49 6.32
C GLN A 121 -8.12 -5.63 7.21
N PRO A 122 -7.60 -5.81 8.43
CA PRO A 122 -8.17 -6.75 9.39
C PRO A 122 -9.56 -6.28 9.86
N VAL A 123 -10.53 -7.20 10.00
CA VAL A 123 -11.91 -6.83 10.40
C VAL A 123 -12.07 -6.75 11.92
N LYS A 124 -11.41 -7.62 12.67
CA LYS A 124 -11.41 -7.66 14.15
C LYS A 124 -10.01 -8.05 14.63
N PRO A 125 -9.01 -7.15 14.52
CA PRO A 125 -7.65 -7.47 14.91
C PRO A 125 -7.56 -7.72 16.43
N ALA A 126 -6.72 -8.68 16.83
CA ALA A 126 -6.49 -8.97 18.26
C ALA A 126 -5.63 -7.91 18.97
N VAL A 127 -4.88 -7.13 18.19
CA VAL A 127 -4.01 -6.05 18.67
C VAL A 127 -4.33 -4.73 17.97
N ASP A 128 -3.93 -3.63 18.58
CA ASP A 128 -3.98 -2.32 17.93
C ASP A 128 -3.00 -2.31 16.74
N ARG A 129 -3.53 -2.00 15.55
CA ARG A 129 -2.78 -1.99 14.29
C ARG A 129 -3.46 -1.07 13.26
N PRO A 130 -2.74 -0.64 12.20
CA PRO A 130 -3.30 0.20 11.16
C PRO A 130 -4.57 -0.38 10.54
N GLU A 131 -5.52 0.49 10.19
CA GLU A 131 -6.81 0.09 9.60
C GLU A 131 -6.63 -0.69 8.30
N LYS A 132 -5.68 -0.26 7.47
CA LYS A 132 -5.28 -0.94 6.26
C LYS A 132 -3.80 -0.75 5.99
N GLU A 133 -3.23 -1.68 5.26
CA GLU A 133 -1.81 -1.65 4.90
C GLU A 133 -1.60 -2.11 3.45
N LEU A 134 -0.78 -1.38 2.69
CA LEU A 134 -0.34 -1.81 1.36
C LEU A 134 0.43 -3.13 1.46
N LYS A 135 0.01 -4.15 0.70
CA LYS A 135 0.68 -5.46 0.64
C LYS A 135 1.18 -5.84 -0.75
N GLY A 136 0.74 -5.12 -1.78
CA GLY A 136 1.24 -5.33 -3.14
C GLY A 136 0.77 -4.24 -4.09
N PHE A 137 1.46 -4.10 -5.21
CA PHE A 137 1.02 -3.28 -6.33
C PHE A 137 1.58 -3.83 -7.64
N THR A 138 0.94 -3.49 -8.75
CA THR A 138 1.39 -3.86 -10.09
C THR A 138 1.28 -2.66 -11.03
N LYS A 139 2.36 -2.35 -11.74
CA LYS A 139 2.35 -1.35 -12.81
C LYS A 139 2.00 -2.02 -14.14
N VAL A 140 1.00 -1.50 -14.84
CA VAL A 140 0.48 -2.06 -16.10
C VAL A 140 0.37 -0.98 -17.17
N TYR A 141 0.86 -1.26 -18.37
CA TYR A 141 0.67 -0.41 -19.55
C TYR A 141 -0.57 -0.83 -20.33
N LEU A 142 -1.38 0.13 -20.74
CA LEU A 142 -2.62 -0.11 -21.47
C LEU A 142 -2.81 0.91 -22.59
N GLN A 143 -3.16 0.42 -23.78
CA GLN A 143 -3.69 1.23 -24.89
C GLN A 143 -5.11 1.72 -24.58
N PRO A 144 -5.62 2.78 -25.25
CA PRO A 144 -7.02 3.21 -25.10
C PRO A 144 -8.00 2.04 -25.32
N GLY A 145 -8.91 1.83 -24.38
CA GLY A 145 -9.89 0.73 -24.41
C GLY A 145 -9.33 -0.66 -24.08
N GLU A 146 -8.02 -0.81 -23.87
CA GLU A 146 -7.42 -2.10 -23.51
C GLU A 146 -7.72 -2.46 -22.05
N SER A 147 -8.00 -3.75 -21.81
CA SER A 147 -8.17 -4.34 -20.49
C SER A 147 -7.10 -5.40 -20.24
N LYS A 148 -6.47 -5.38 -19.05
CA LYS A 148 -5.58 -6.45 -18.58
C LYS A 148 -6.00 -6.96 -17.23
N THR A 149 -5.99 -8.27 -17.07
CA THR A 149 -6.10 -8.92 -15.76
C THR A 149 -4.73 -8.94 -15.10
N VAL A 150 -4.63 -8.36 -13.92
CA VAL A 150 -3.42 -8.37 -13.09
C VAL A 150 -3.61 -9.31 -11.90
N SER A 151 -2.51 -9.86 -11.37
CA SER A 151 -2.51 -10.76 -10.22
C SER A 151 -1.52 -10.25 -9.17
N VAL A 152 -1.98 -10.10 -7.93
CA VAL A 152 -1.15 -9.77 -6.79
C VAL A 152 -1.29 -10.88 -5.75
N PRO A 153 -0.25 -11.69 -5.52
CA PRO A 153 -0.32 -12.77 -4.55
C PRO A 153 -0.19 -12.25 -3.12
N ILE A 154 -0.93 -12.85 -2.20
CA ILE A 154 -0.89 -12.60 -0.76
C ILE A 154 -0.67 -13.91 0.00
N ASP A 155 0.14 -13.85 1.04
CA ASP A 155 0.54 -14.97 1.90
C ASP A 155 0.27 -14.64 3.38
N SER A 156 0.59 -15.57 4.29
CA SER A 156 0.41 -15.37 5.73
C SER A 156 1.14 -14.13 6.23
N ARG A 157 2.33 -13.84 5.67
CA ARG A 157 3.13 -12.67 6.04
C ARG A 157 2.42 -11.37 5.69
N SER A 158 1.63 -11.35 4.63
CA SER A 158 0.81 -10.20 4.22
C SER A 158 -0.26 -9.84 5.26
N LEU A 159 -0.69 -10.80 6.07
CA LEU A 159 -1.71 -10.60 7.12
C LEU A 159 -1.10 -10.39 8.51
N ALA A 160 0.16 -10.81 8.69
CA ALA A 160 0.82 -10.87 9.98
C ALA A 160 1.16 -9.50 10.58
N TYR A 161 1.25 -9.46 11.91
CA TYR A 161 1.79 -8.36 12.73
C TYR A 161 2.90 -8.89 13.64
N TYR A 162 3.77 -8.00 14.11
CA TYR A 162 4.89 -8.39 14.97
C TYR A 162 4.44 -8.45 16.43
N VAL A 163 4.92 -9.46 17.16
CA VAL A 163 4.69 -9.63 18.60
C VAL A 163 6.02 -9.67 19.33
N ASP A 164 6.33 -8.60 20.06
CA ASP A 164 7.61 -8.44 20.77
C ASP A 164 7.86 -9.57 21.78
N LYS A 165 6.84 -9.94 22.56
CA LYS A 165 6.95 -10.95 23.63
C LYS A 165 7.45 -12.30 23.13
N THR A 166 7.12 -12.65 21.90
CA THR A 166 7.45 -13.94 21.28
C THR A 166 8.46 -13.82 20.15
N ALA A 167 8.92 -12.60 19.84
CA ALA A 167 9.78 -12.29 18.71
C ALA A 167 9.34 -12.98 17.40
N SER A 168 8.05 -12.90 17.10
CA SER A 168 7.41 -13.62 15.99
C SER A 168 6.46 -12.73 15.17
N TRP A 169 6.13 -13.21 13.98
CA TRP A 169 5.05 -12.65 13.17
C TRP A 169 3.81 -13.50 13.35
N ASP A 170 2.76 -12.93 13.91
CA ASP A 170 1.54 -13.65 14.23
C ASP A 170 0.43 -13.24 13.25
N VAL A 171 -0.38 -14.22 12.84
CA VAL A 171 -1.57 -14.02 12.00
C VAL A 171 -2.79 -14.43 12.82
N ASP A 172 -3.76 -13.52 12.94
CA ASP A 172 -5.02 -13.82 13.59
C ASP A 172 -5.85 -14.78 12.72
N ALA A 173 -6.59 -15.69 13.36
CA ALA A 173 -7.75 -16.32 12.72
C ALA A 173 -8.85 -15.25 12.56
N GLY A 174 -9.48 -15.19 11.39
CA GLY A 174 -10.59 -14.27 11.17
C GLY A 174 -10.73 -13.80 9.73
N LYS A 175 -11.36 -12.63 9.59
CA LYS A 175 -11.68 -12.02 8.30
C LYS A 175 -10.74 -10.85 8.03
N PHE A 176 -10.26 -10.79 6.80
CA PHE A 176 -9.47 -9.71 6.24
C PHE A 176 -10.16 -9.19 4.99
N LYS A 177 -10.35 -7.87 4.88
CA LYS A 177 -10.76 -7.23 3.64
C LYS A 177 -9.54 -7.05 2.75
N ILE A 178 -9.64 -7.55 1.53
CA ILE A 178 -8.72 -7.26 0.43
C ILE A 178 -9.32 -6.09 -0.33
N LEU A 179 -8.60 -4.97 -0.38
CA LEU A 179 -9.03 -3.72 -0.97
C LEU A 179 -8.12 -3.40 -2.15
N VAL A 180 -8.69 -3.01 -3.29
CA VAL A 180 -7.93 -2.69 -4.51
C VAL A 180 -8.41 -1.38 -5.09
N GLY A 181 -7.45 -0.57 -5.57
CA GLY A 181 -7.75 0.67 -6.25
C GLY A 181 -6.52 1.47 -6.70
N ALA A 182 -6.74 2.75 -6.93
CA ALA A 182 -5.77 3.66 -7.57
C ALA A 182 -4.82 4.34 -6.58
N ASP A 183 -5.24 4.47 -5.32
CA ASP A 183 -4.51 5.09 -4.21
C ASP A 183 -5.12 4.65 -2.87
N SER A 184 -4.55 5.12 -1.75
CA SER A 184 -4.98 4.73 -0.40
C SER A 184 -6.38 5.22 0.01
N GLU A 185 -6.98 6.19 -0.68
CA GLU A 185 -8.37 6.64 -0.43
C GLU A 185 -9.35 6.12 -1.49
N ASN A 186 -8.89 5.87 -2.72
CA ASN A 186 -9.71 5.42 -3.83
C ASN A 186 -9.62 3.90 -4.05
N LEU A 187 -10.24 3.14 -3.13
CA LEU A 187 -10.27 1.67 -3.11
C LEU A 187 -11.64 1.12 -3.54
N THR A 188 -11.87 1.10 -4.86
CA THR A 188 -13.17 0.78 -5.46
C THR A 188 -13.58 -0.70 -5.35
N LEU A 189 -12.63 -1.62 -5.27
CA LEU A 189 -12.89 -3.06 -5.21
C LEU A 189 -12.60 -3.63 -3.83
N ASN A 190 -13.45 -4.56 -3.37
CA ASN A 190 -13.19 -5.31 -2.15
C ASN A 190 -13.68 -6.77 -2.18
N ARG A 191 -12.95 -7.63 -1.47
CA ARG A 191 -13.31 -9.04 -1.18
C ARG A 191 -12.92 -9.40 0.25
N THR A 192 -13.55 -10.45 0.79
CA THR A 192 -13.18 -10.99 2.10
C THR A 192 -12.34 -12.25 1.93
N LEU A 193 -11.17 -12.25 2.57
CA LEU A 193 -10.32 -13.41 2.80
C LEU A 193 -10.49 -13.89 4.24
N ILE A 194 -10.43 -15.21 4.45
CA ILE A 194 -10.58 -15.84 5.76
C ILE A 194 -9.30 -16.62 6.09
N THR A 195 -8.81 -16.47 7.32
CA THR A 195 -7.84 -17.39 7.95
C THR A 195 -8.59 -18.21 8.99
N LEU A 196 -8.52 -19.53 8.89
CA LEU A 196 -9.27 -20.42 9.80
C LEU A 196 -8.57 -20.64 11.14
N TYR A 197 -7.25 -20.55 11.15
CA TYR A 197 -6.41 -20.81 12.31
C TYR A 197 -5.42 -19.67 12.51
N PRO A 198 -5.05 -19.38 13.77
CA PRO A 198 -3.94 -18.48 14.00
C PRO A 198 -2.64 -19.12 13.52
N GLU A 199 -1.73 -18.30 13.01
CA GLU A 199 -0.41 -18.75 12.55
C GLU A 199 0.69 -17.99 13.26
N LYS A 200 1.82 -18.66 13.49
CA LYS A 200 3.04 -18.07 14.02
C LYS A 200 4.17 -18.29 13.03
N LEU A 201 4.66 -17.21 12.44
CA LEU A 201 5.70 -17.21 11.43
C LEU A 201 7.03 -16.81 12.06
N THR A 202 8.11 -17.37 11.53
CA THR A 202 9.46 -17.08 12.02
C THR A 202 9.91 -15.67 11.61
N THR A 203 10.76 -15.06 12.42
CA THR A 203 11.46 -13.81 12.07
C THR A 203 12.68 -14.06 11.17
N ARG A 204 13.12 -15.32 11.05
CA ARG A 204 14.36 -15.70 10.34
C ARG A 204 14.22 -15.64 8.81
N ASP A 205 13.04 -15.97 8.29
CA ASP A 205 12.74 -15.94 6.85
C ASP A 205 12.02 -14.65 6.44
N SER A 206 11.97 -13.67 7.35
CA SER A 206 11.27 -12.40 7.17
C SER A 206 12.06 -11.48 6.25
N ASN A 207 11.99 -11.72 4.95
CA ASN A 207 12.25 -10.63 4.03
C ASN A 207 11.08 -9.64 4.11
N PRO A 208 11.32 -8.36 4.44
CA PRO A 208 10.25 -7.39 4.69
C PRO A 208 9.43 -7.06 3.44
N LEU A 209 9.92 -7.43 2.26
CA LEU A 209 9.22 -7.30 0.99
C LEU A 209 8.92 -8.70 0.46
N PRO A 210 7.63 -9.09 0.35
CA PRO A 210 7.21 -10.21 -0.46
C PRO A 210 7.94 -10.21 -1.82
N LEU A 211 8.39 -11.38 -2.30
CA LEU A 211 8.99 -11.54 -3.63
C LEU A 211 8.23 -10.81 -4.77
N PRO A 212 6.89 -10.76 -4.77
CA PRO A 212 6.10 -9.97 -5.73
C PRO A 212 6.42 -8.48 -5.72
N LEU A 213 6.57 -7.86 -4.54
CA LEU A 213 6.92 -6.45 -4.42
C LEU A 213 8.34 -6.18 -4.93
N ARG A 214 9.25 -7.14 -4.75
CA ARG A 214 10.62 -7.07 -5.32
C ARG A 214 10.62 -7.14 -6.83
N LYS A 215 9.77 -7.99 -7.42
CA LYS A 215 9.60 -8.06 -8.88
C LYS A 215 8.92 -6.81 -9.44
N ALA A 216 7.95 -6.24 -8.73
CA ALA A 216 7.21 -5.06 -9.16
C ALA A 216 8.07 -3.77 -9.21
N VAL A 217 9.17 -3.70 -8.47
CA VAL A 217 10.13 -2.57 -8.53
C VAL A 217 11.25 -2.77 -9.57
N GLN A 218 11.34 -3.95 -10.19
CA GLN A 218 12.29 -4.22 -11.26
C GLN A 218 11.64 -3.89 -12.60
N VAL A 219 12.02 -2.76 -13.20
CA VAL A 219 11.63 -2.40 -14.56
C VAL A 219 12.67 -2.95 -15.52
N SER A 220 12.26 -3.71 -16.54
CA SER A 220 13.21 -4.17 -17.57
C SER A 220 13.64 -2.99 -18.45
N ALA A 221 14.87 -3.03 -18.98
CA ALA A 221 15.39 -1.94 -19.82
C ALA A 221 14.55 -1.70 -21.11
N ALA A 222 13.76 -2.69 -21.52
CA ALA A 222 12.82 -2.58 -22.64
C ALA A 222 11.48 -1.88 -22.26
N GLN A 223 11.26 -1.65 -20.96
CA GLN A 223 10.11 -0.95 -20.39
C GLN A 223 10.47 0.43 -19.82
N THR A 224 11.78 0.75 -19.78
CA THR A 224 12.26 2.11 -19.57
C THR A 224 12.29 2.84 -20.91
N TYR A 225 11.74 4.06 -20.92
CA TYR A 225 11.82 4.98 -22.06
C TYR A 225 13.26 5.20 -22.51
#